data_AF-A0A522FE54-F1
#
_entry.id   AF-A0A522FE54-F1
#
_cell.length_a   1.000
_cell.length_b   1.000
_cell.length_c   1.000
_cell.angle_alpha   90.00
_cell.angle_beta   90.00
_cell.angle_gamma   90.00
#
_symmetry.space_group_name_H-M   'P 1'
#
loop_
_entity.id
_entity.type
_entity.pdbx_description
1 polymer ?
#
loop_
_entity_poly.entity_id
_entity_poly.type
_entity_poly.pdbx_seq_one_letter_code
_entity_poly.pdbx_strand_id
1 'polypeptide(L)'
;MFTSMNIFLQYQKLPASELKYHLYILLKAAQDNNQSYTSALKSALERFIKTLNQINELSPEDPKALNLLMTLNQQIIELKEIANTHGFSAQLKNGLCLVIGTVNAILIGTIGALVGFMGGLIYGISNGKPLAGMLSGWFLGMMTGGMLGFRLPKKLFKDSLQRQLTFGLNGLAEATEHLQNEVLSLTHYHDEVTQEVRALFATQEEFQQFLQNDIQYKVNTFLASFIGQPILHGCAGQHAYITLLIQEKEYLIEFAPDATDTSETPSQYETRQVKGAKLIEMLALHRKLLETNAPSLENIFFKMKPGDNDCFSYINKILLGTNQQGTQLRRFDKLKMKFFGQMLGQSIEFLSPFEEDFFRTSL
;
A
#
# COMPACT_ATOMS: atom_id res chain seq x y z
N MET A 1 -14.17 -2.96 -26.26
CA MET A 1 -14.52 -1.66 -25.63
C MET A 1 -15.77 -1.74 -24.75
N PHE A 2 -16.84 -2.45 -25.13
CA PHE A 2 -18.07 -2.56 -24.30
C PHE A 2 -17.95 -3.44 -23.03
N THR A 3 -17.11 -4.48 -23.03
CA THR A 3 -16.90 -5.36 -21.87
C THR A 3 -16.08 -4.72 -20.75
N SER A 4 -15.12 -3.84 -21.08
CA SER A 4 -14.29 -3.14 -20.09
C SER A 4 -15.05 -2.10 -19.27
N MET A 5 -16.15 -1.56 -19.80
CA MET A 5 -16.97 -0.58 -19.07
C MET A 5 -17.84 -1.25 -18.01
N ASN A 6 -18.25 -2.51 -18.21
CA ASN A 6 -19.11 -3.24 -17.28
C ASN A 6 -18.36 -3.69 -16.01
N ILE A 7 -17.14 -4.22 -16.16
CA ILE A 7 -16.34 -4.70 -15.02
C ILE A 7 -15.97 -3.55 -14.05
N PHE A 8 -15.69 -2.35 -14.58
CA PHE A 8 -15.36 -1.19 -13.74
C PHE A 8 -16.56 -0.70 -12.93
N LEU A 9 -17.76 -0.68 -13.53
CA LEU A 9 -18.98 -0.34 -12.82
C LEU A 9 -19.30 -1.36 -11.71
N GLN A 10 -19.06 -2.66 -11.96
CA GLN A 10 -19.22 -3.69 -10.94
C GLN A 10 -18.17 -3.56 -9.82
N TYR A 11 -16.93 -3.20 -10.17
CA TYR A 11 -15.86 -2.92 -9.21
C TYR A 11 -16.21 -1.73 -8.30
N GLN A 12 -16.74 -0.63 -8.86
CA GLN A 12 -17.10 0.55 -8.09
C GLN A 12 -18.21 0.29 -7.06
N LYS A 13 -19.10 -0.68 -7.33
CA LYS A 13 -20.17 -1.09 -6.42
C LYS A 13 -19.68 -1.89 -5.22
N LEU A 14 -18.46 -2.42 -5.25
CA LEU A 14 -17.91 -3.14 -4.11
C LEU A 14 -17.79 -2.20 -2.89
N PRO A 15 -18.11 -2.70 -1.68
CA PRO A 15 -17.95 -1.94 -0.44
C PRO A 15 -16.47 -1.62 -0.20
N ALA A 16 -16.22 -0.60 0.62
CA ALA A 16 -14.85 -0.24 0.99
C ALA A 16 -14.08 -1.48 1.48
N SER A 17 -12.85 -1.69 1.01
CA SER A 17 -12.05 -2.85 1.40
C SER A 17 -10.63 -2.78 0.86
N GLU A 18 -9.71 -3.52 1.48
CA GLU A 18 -8.38 -3.75 0.92
C GLU A 18 -8.43 -4.51 -0.41
N LEU A 19 -9.42 -5.41 -0.59
CA LEU A 19 -9.61 -6.15 -1.84
C LEU A 19 -9.71 -5.22 -3.06
N LYS A 20 -10.38 -4.07 -2.92
CA LYS A 20 -10.51 -3.11 -4.01
C LYS A 20 -9.18 -2.52 -4.45
N TYR A 21 -8.26 -2.26 -3.52
CA TYR A 21 -6.91 -1.81 -3.86
C TYR A 21 -6.18 -2.85 -4.72
N HIS A 22 -6.22 -4.12 -4.34
CA HIS A 22 -5.56 -5.19 -5.11
C HIS A 22 -6.27 -5.49 -6.44
N LEU A 23 -7.62 -5.42 -6.47
CA LEU A 23 -8.40 -5.52 -7.71
C LEU A 23 -8.08 -4.38 -8.68
N TYR A 24 -7.95 -3.15 -8.19
CA TYR A 24 -7.55 -2.00 -9.00
C TYR A 24 -6.22 -2.27 -9.71
N ILE A 25 -5.22 -2.76 -8.98
CA ILE A 25 -3.91 -3.10 -9.54
C ILE A 25 -4.04 -4.13 -10.68
N LEU A 26 -4.83 -5.19 -10.46
CA LEU A 26 -5.01 -6.25 -11.46
C LEU A 26 -5.80 -5.78 -12.68
N LEU A 27 -6.87 -4.99 -12.47
CA LEU A 27 -7.66 -4.42 -13.56
C LEU A 27 -6.81 -3.49 -14.42
N LYS A 28 -5.99 -2.64 -13.79
CA LYS A 28 -5.11 -1.71 -14.49
C LYS A 28 -4.01 -2.43 -15.27
N ALA A 29 -3.32 -3.36 -14.62
CA ALA A 29 -2.32 -4.21 -15.27
C ALA A 29 -2.90 -4.99 -16.47
N ALA A 30 -4.18 -5.39 -16.39
CA ALA A 30 -4.88 -6.03 -17.50
C ALA A 30 -5.39 -5.04 -18.57
N GLN A 31 -5.60 -3.76 -18.27
CA GLN A 31 -6.00 -2.76 -19.28
C GLN A 31 -4.84 -2.40 -20.20
N ASP A 32 -3.65 -2.18 -19.65
CA ASP A 32 -2.50 -1.61 -20.36
C ASP A 32 -1.78 -2.58 -21.33
N ASN A 33 -2.25 -3.84 -21.44
CA ASN A 33 -1.56 -4.90 -22.17
C ASN A 33 -2.43 -5.64 -23.19
N ASN A 34 -2.05 -5.58 -24.48
CA ASN A 34 -2.68 -6.31 -25.59
C ASN A 34 -2.16 -7.75 -25.75
N GLN A 35 -1.96 -8.47 -24.65
CA GLN A 35 -1.47 -9.86 -24.68
C GLN A 35 -2.62 -10.86 -24.81
N SER A 36 -2.33 -12.05 -25.36
CA SER A 36 -3.33 -13.09 -25.64
C SER A 36 -4.08 -13.57 -24.39
N TYR A 37 -3.44 -13.58 -23.22
CA TYR A 37 -4.09 -13.98 -21.96
C TYR A 37 -4.88 -12.87 -21.27
N THR A 38 -4.75 -11.60 -21.71
CA THR A 38 -5.43 -10.46 -21.09
C THR A 38 -6.95 -10.61 -21.11
N SER A 39 -7.51 -11.20 -22.17
CA SER A 39 -8.95 -11.47 -22.26
C SER A 39 -9.40 -12.49 -21.20
N ALA A 40 -8.65 -13.60 -21.06
CA ALA A 40 -8.93 -14.63 -20.05
C ALA A 40 -8.81 -14.07 -18.63
N LEU A 41 -7.78 -13.25 -18.37
CA LEU A 41 -7.59 -12.58 -17.08
C LEU A 41 -8.74 -11.64 -16.75
N LYS A 42 -9.19 -10.82 -17.71
CA LYS A 42 -10.36 -9.92 -17.53
C LYS A 42 -11.63 -10.71 -17.22
N SER A 43 -11.91 -11.78 -17.96
CA SER A 43 -13.08 -12.62 -17.70
C SER A 43 -13.03 -13.30 -16.33
N ALA A 44 -11.87 -13.76 -15.89
CA ALA A 44 -11.70 -14.33 -14.56
C ALA A 44 -11.88 -13.27 -13.45
N LEU A 45 -11.33 -12.06 -13.62
CA LEU A 45 -11.53 -10.94 -12.70
C LEU A 45 -13.01 -10.52 -12.62
N GLU A 46 -13.74 -10.53 -13.74
CA GLU A 46 -15.18 -10.24 -13.76
C GLU A 46 -15.97 -11.25 -12.92
N ARG A 47 -15.68 -12.55 -13.06
CA ARG A 47 -16.30 -13.59 -12.23
C ARG A 47 -15.96 -13.42 -10.74
N PHE A 48 -14.74 -13.04 -10.43
CA PHE A 48 -14.30 -12.75 -9.07
C PHE A 48 -15.06 -11.58 -8.45
N ILE A 49 -15.16 -10.46 -9.16
CA ILE A 49 -15.92 -9.28 -8.72
C ILE A 49 -17.40 -9.62 -8.54
N LYS A 50 -17.99 -10.41 -9.46
CA LYS A 50 -19.38 -10.84 -9.35
C LYS A 50 -19.61 -11.71 -8.10
N THR A 51 -18.71 -12.64 -7.82
CA THR A 51 -18.77 -13.52 -6.64
C THR A 51 -18.64 -12.70 -5.34
N LEU A 52 -17.75 -11.70 -5.32
CA LEU A 52 -17.64 -10.76 -4.20
C LEU A 52 -18.92 -9.95 -3.98
N ASN A 53 -19.51 -9.40 -5.05
CA ASN A 53 -20.78 -8.67 -4.93
C ASN A 53 -21.89 -9.57 -4.36
N GLN A 54 -21.96 -10.84 -4.79
CA GLN A 54 -22.90 -11.80 -4.22
C GLN A 54 -22.67 -12.02 -2.72
N ILE A 55 -21.42 -12.14 -2.26
CA ILE A 55 -21.11 -12.28 -0.83
C ILE A 55 -21.59 -11.04 -0.05
N ASN A 56 -21.38 -9.83 -0.59
CA ASN A 56 -21.76 -8.59 0.07
C ASN A 56 -23.29 -8.39 0.17
N GLU A 57 -24.06 -9.07 -0.67
CA GLU A 57 -25.53 -9.08 -0.61
C GLU A 57 -26.08 -10.05 0.45
N LEU A 58 -25.24 -10.95 0.98
CA LEU A 58 -25.62 -11.94 1.98
C LEU A 58 -25.35 -11.45 3.40
N SER A 59 -26.12 -11.98 4.35
CA SER A 59 -25.77 -11.86 5.77
C SER A 59 -24.48 -12.64 6.06
N PRO A 60 -23.59 -12.16 6.94
CA PRO A 60 -22.38 -12.88 7.35
C PRO A 60 -22.63 -14.32 7.83
N GLU A 61 -23.83 -14.59 8.37
CA GLU A 61 -24.23 -15.90 8.88
C GLU A 61 -24.84 -16.82 7.82
N ASP A 62 -25.03 -16.36 6.57
CA ASP A 62 -25.63 -17.17 5.51
C ASP A 62 -24.69 -18.33 5.13
N PRO A 63 -25.12 -19.60 5.22
CA PRO A 63 -24.31 -20.75 4.81
C PRO A 63 -23.81 -20.69 3.35
N LYS A 64 -24.49 -19.94 2.48
CA LYS A 64 -24.05 -19.68 1.10
C LYS A 64 -22.81 -18.79 1.04
N ALA A 65 -22.59 -17.90 2.01
CA ALA A 65 -21.42 -17.03 2.06
C ALA A 65 -20.14 -17.87 2.16
N LEU A 66 -20.13 -18.93 2.97
CA LEU A 66 -18.98 -19.84 3.08
C LEU A 66 -18.64 -20.55 1.75
N ASN A 67 -19.65 -21.04 1.04
CA ASN A 67 -19.46 -21.67 -0.27
C ASN A 67 -18.93 -20.67 -1.32
N LEU A 68 -19.40 -19.43 -1.28
CA LEU A 68 -18.90 -18.37 -2.15
C LEU A 68 -17.47 -17.97 -1.78
N LEU A 69 -17.10 -17.94 -0.50
CA LEU A 69 -15.74 -17.70 -0.03
C LEU A 69 -14.77 -18.81 -0.52
N MET A 70 -15.19 -20.08 -0.47
CA MET A 70 -14.43 -21.18 -1.08
C MET A 70 -14.30 -21.00 -2.60
N THR A 71 -15.36 -20.53 -3.25
CA THR A 71 -15.36 -20.22 -4.69
C THR A 71 -14.37 -19.10 -5.02
N LEU A 72 -14.26 -18.06 -4.19
CA LEU A 72 -13.25 -17.00 -4.35
C LEU A 72 -11.83 -17.58 -4.27
N ASN A 73 -11.54 -18.45 -3.29
CA ASN A 73 -10.24 -19.09 -3.19
C ASN A 73 -9.89 -19.87 -4.47
N GLN A 74 -10.85 -20.61 -5.03
CA GLN A 74 -10.64 -21.32 -6.29
C GLN A 74 -10.41 -20.37 -7.47
N GLN A 75 -11.15 -19.27 -7.54
CA GLN A 75 -10.97 -18.24 -8.57
C GLN A 75 -9.62 -17.54 -8.46
N ILE A 76 -9.06 -17.36 -7.25
CA ILE A 76 -7.70 -16.85 -7.05
C ILE A 76 -6.66 -17.83 -7.62
N ILE A 77 -6.85 -19.13 -7.41
CA ILE A 77 -5.97 -20.15 -8.00
C ILE A 77 -6.05 -20.08 -9.54
N GLU A 78 -7.24 -20.02 -10.11
CA GLU A 78 -7.45 -19.87 -11.56
C GLU A 78 -6.75 -18.60 -12.09
N LEU A 79 -6.94 -17.46 -11.43
CA LEU A 79 -6.28 -16.20 -11.80
C LEU A 79 -4.75 -16.32 -11.75
N LYS A 80 -4.20 -17.01 -10.75
CA LYS A 80 -2.77 -17.28 -10.62
C LYS A 80 -2.24 -18.17 -11.74
N GLU A 81 -3.01 -19.16 -12.19
CA GLU A 81 -2.69 -20.02 -13.32
C GLU A 81 -2.71 -19.24 -14.64
N ILE A 82 -3.77 -18.47 -14.91
CA ILE A 82 -3.88 -17.62 -16.11
C ILE A 82 -2.72 -16.63 -16.19
N ALA A 83 -2.36 -16.01 -15.06
CA ALA A 83 -1.24 -15.07 -14.98
C ALA A 83 0.14 -15.75 -15.00
N ASN A 84 0.21 -17.08 -15.11
CA ASN A 84 1.43 -17.88 -15.03
C ASN A 84 2.32 -17.52 -13.81
N THR A 85 1.66 -17.28 -12.67
CA THR A 85 2.35 -16.90 -11.42
C THR A 85 2.56 -18.10 -10.49
N HIS A 86 1.92 -19.24 -10.77
CA HIS A 86 1.88 -20.38 -9.83
C HIS A 86 2.27 -21.75 -10.42
N GLY A 87 2.53 -21.87 -11.72
CA GLY A 87 3.02 -23.13 -12.33
C GLY A 87 4.42 -23.54 -11.83
N PHE A 88 4.82 -24.80 -12.06
CA PHE A 88 6.11 -25.35 -11.61
C PHE A 88 7.31 -24.47 -12.00
N SER A 89 7.32 -23.96 -13.23
CA SER A 89 8.35 -23.03 -13.71
C SER A 89 8.38 -21.72 -12.89
N ALA A 90 7.22 -21.18 -12.52
CA ALA A 90 7.12 -19.99 -11.69
C ALA A 90 7.58 -20.25 -10.25
N GLN A 91 7.21 -21.39 -9.67
CA GLN A 91 7.67 -21.81 -8.33
C GLN A 91 9.19 -22.03 -8.29
N LEU A 92 9.75 -22.70 -9.29
CA LEU A 92 11.20 -22.90 -9.42
C LEU A 92 11.93 -21.56 -9.58
N LYS A 93 11.44 -20.66 -10.44
CA LYS A 93 11.97 -19.29 -10.59
C LYS A 93 11.90 -18.52 -9.26
N ASN A 94 10.81 -18.64 -8.52
CA ASN A 94 10.66 -17.99 -7.21
C ASN A 94 11.68 -18.53 -6.20
N GLY A 95 11.86 -19.85 -6.14
CA GLY A 95 12.84 -20.49 -5.27
C GLY A 95 14.27 -20.08 -5.61
N LEU A 96 14.64 -20.10 -6.89
CA LEU A 96 15.95 -19.62 -7.35
C LEU A 96 16.17 -18.14 -7.03
N CYS A 97 15.18 -17.29 -7.30
CA CYS A 97 15.24 -15.87 -6.95
C CYS A 97 15.40 -15.65 -5.44
N LEU A 98 14.79 -16.50 -4.61
CA LEU A 98 14.94 -16.43 -3.15
C LEU A 98 16.37 -16.77 -2.72
N VAL A 99 16.91 -17.90 -3.19
CA VAL A 99 18.27 -18.34 -2.82
C VAL A 99 19.32 -17.35 -3.31
N ILE A 100 19.29 -16.99 -4.60
CA ILE A 100 20.21 -16.02 -5.20
C ILE A 100 20.04 -14.65 -4.52
N GLY A 101 18.78 -14.26 -4.26
CA GLY A 101 18.46 -13.02 -3.56
C GLY A 101 19.09 -12.97 -2.17
N THR A 102 18.95 -14.02 -1.36
CA THR A 102 19.53 -14.08 -0.01
C THR A 102 21.05 -13.99 -0.05
N VAL A 103 21.72 -14.72 -0.94
CA VAL A 103 23.19 -14.65 -1.09
C VAL A 103 23.62 -13.24 -1.52
N ASN A 104 22.96 -12.67 -2.52
CA ASN A 104 23.25 -11.31 -2.96
C ASN A 104 22.96 -10.26 -1.89
N ALA A 105 21.92 -10.44 -1.07
CA ALA A 105 21.61 -9.54 0.03
C ALA A 105 22.78 -9.45 1.03
N ILE A 106 23.41 -10.57 1.35
CA ILE A 106 24.57 -10.61 2.25
C ILE A 106 25.77 -9.92 1.60
N LEU A 107 26.09 -10.26 0.34
CA LEU A 107 27.26 -9.72 -0.36
C LEU A 107 27.12 -8.21 -0.63
N ILE A 108 26.03 -7.80 -1.26
CA ILE A 108 25.76 -6.39 -1.60
C ILE A 108 25.48 -5.59 -0.32
N GLY A 109 24.85 -6.18 0.70
CA GLY A 109 24.70 -5.57 2.01
C GLY A 109 26.05 -5.27 2.66
N THR A 110 27.00 -6.20 2.63
CA THR A 110 28.35 -5.99 3.19
C THR A 110 29.10 -4.88 2.44
N ILE A 111 29.06 -4.91 1.10
CA ILE A 111 29.67 -3.85 0.26
C ILE A 111 29.01 -2.50 0.54
N GLY A 112 27.67 -2.47 0.58
CA GLY A 112 26.89 -1.29 0.90
C GLY A 112 27.26 -0.73 2.28
N ALA A 113 27.45 -1.59 3.28
CA ALA A 113 27.87 -1.19 4.62
C ALA A 113 29.24 -0.52 4.63
N LEU A 114 30.21 -1.01 3.85
CA LEU A 114 31.53 -0.39 3.71
C LEU A 114 31.47 0.97 3.02
N VAL A 115 30.73 1.07 1.91
CA VAL A 115 30.53 2.34 1.19
C VAL A 115 29.79 3.36 2.07
N GLY A 116 28.74 2.91 2.74
CA GLY A 116 27.94 3.69 3.67
C GLY A 116 28.74 4.16 4.88
N PHE A 117 29.60 3.30 5.44
CA PHE A 117 30.51 3.65 6.53
C PHE A 117 31.42 4.83 6.13
N MET A 118 32.07 4.74 4.96
CA MET A 118 32.97 5.79 4.47
C MET A 118 32.22 7.08 4.15
N GLY A 119 31.10 7.00 3.44
CA GLY A 119 30.29 8.16 3.11
C GLY A 119 29.67 8.82 4.34
N GLY A 120 29.23 8.01 5.31
CA GLY A 120 28.70 8.43 6.60
C GLY A 120 29.76 9.12 7.45
N LEU A 121 31.01 8.62 7.45
CA LEU A 121 32.13 9.27 8.14
C LEU A 121 32.42 10.66 7.55
N ILE A 122 32.51 10.79 6.22
CA ILE A 122 32.73 12.08 5.55
C ILE A 122 31.62 13.07 5.92
N TYR A 123 30.35 12.64 5.86
CA TYR A 123 29.21 13.45 6.25
C TYR A 123 29.23 13.78 7.76
N GLY A 124 29.60 12.83 8.61
CA GLY A 124 29.72 13.04 10.04
C GLY A 124 30.78 14.06 10.39
N ILE A 125 31.93 14.05 9.70
CA ILE A 125 33.01 15.05 9.87
C ILE A 125 32.48 16.46 9.53
N SER A 126 31.78 16.62 8.40
CA SER A 126 31.27 17.94 8.00
C SER A 126 30.18 18.50 8.92
N ASN A 127 29.50 17.64 9.69
CA ASN A 127 28.45 18.01 10.64
C ASN A 127 28.90 17.93 12.13
N GLY A 128 30.20 17.77 12.39
CA GLY A 128 30.75 17.72 13.76
C GLY A 128 30.38 16.46 14.57
N LYS A 129 29.89 15.40 13.91
CA LYS A 129 29.45 14.13 14.53
C LYS A 129 29.99 12.91 13.77
N PRO A 130 31.32 12.70 13.71
CA PRO A 130 31.94 11.67 12.86
C PRO A 130 31.51 10.25 13.19
N LEU A 131 31.51 9.86 14.48
CA LEU A 131 31.12 8.50 14.90
C LEU A 131 29.65 8.20 14.60
N ALA A 132 28.76 9.16 14.86
CA ALA A 132 27.34 9.00 14.56
C ALA A 132 27.12 8.87 13.05
N GLY A 133 27.72 9.75 12.23
CA GLY A 133 27.63 9.67 10.78
C GLY A 133 28.14 8.34 10.22
N MET A 134 29.28 7.86 10.73
CA MET A 134 29.88 6.58 10.35
C MET A 134 28.96 5.38 10.64
N LEU A 135 28.42 5.29 11.86
CA LEU A 135 27.51 4.19 12.25
C LEU A 135 26.19 4.23 11.48
N SER A 136 25.60 5.42 11.35
CA SER A 136 24.36 5.61 10.59
C SER A 136 24.56 5.30 9.11
N GLY A 137 25.71 5.68 8.53
CA GLY A 137 26.07 5.36 7.16
C GLY A 137 26.29 3.87 6.94
N TRP A 138 27.00 3.18 7.85
CA TRP A 138 27.17 1.73 7.81
C TRP A 138 25.81 1.01 7.84
N PHE A 139 24.94 1.37 8.78
CA PHE A 139 23.61 0.78 8.90
C PHE A 139 22.76 1.00 7.65
N LEU A 140 22.71 2.24 7.14
CA LEU A 140 21.95 2.56 5.93
C LEU A 140 22.53 1.80 4.73
N GLY A 141 23.84 1.79 4.57
CA GLY A 141 24.53 1.06 3.51
C GLY A 141 24.22 -0.44 3.54
N MET A 142 24.23 -1.05 4.72
CA MET A 142 23.86 -2.46 4.91
C MET A 142 22.42 -2.74 4.51
N MET A 143 21.47 -1.93 5.01
CA MET A 143 20.04 -2.11 4.74
C MET A 143 19.70 -1.91 3.26
N THR A 144 20.23 -0.85 2.66
CA THR A 144 20.00 -0.52 1.24
C THR A 144 20.66 -1.53 0.31
N GLY A 145 21.91 -1.90 0.58
CA GLY A 145 22.62 -2.93 -0.16
C GLY A 145 21.96 -4.31 -0.03
N GLY A 146 21.51 -4.67 1.17
CA GLY A 146 20.80 -5.92 1.42
C GLY A 146 19.46 -5.98 0.67
N MET A 147 18.68 -4.90 0.74
CA MET A 147 17.42 -4.77 0.00
C MET A 147 17.63 -4.89 -1.51
N LEU A 148 18.64 -4.20 -2.05
CA LEU A 148 19.02 -4.27 -3.46
C LEU A 148 19.42 -5.69 -3.87
N GLY A 149 20.35 -6.29 -3.15
CA GLY A 149 20.82 -7.65 -3.42
C GLY A 149 19.68 -8.68 -3.39
N PHE A 150 18.77 -8.57 -2.43
CA PHE A 150 17.62 -9.47 -2.32
C PHE A 150 16.62 -9.36 -3.47
N ARG A 151 16.34 -8.12 -3.91
CA ARG A 151 15.27 -7.86 -4.88
C ARG A 151 15.74 -7.87 -6.33
N LEU A 152 17.03 -7.61 -6.58
CA LEU A 152 17.58 -7.52 -7.93
C LEU A 152 17.34 -8.79 -8.78
N PRO A 153 17.51 -10.03 -8.26
CA PRO A 153 17.21 -11.23 -9.04
C PRO A 153 15.75 -11.25 -9.51
N LYS A 154 14.78 -10.90 -8.64
CA LYS A 154 13.36 -10.84 -9.02
C LYS A 154 13.10 -9.80 -10.11
N LYS A 155 13.80 -8.67 -10.09
CA LYS A 155 13.71 -7.64 -11.14
C LYS A 155 14.29 -8.11 -12.47
N LEU A 156 15.37 -8.89 -12.46
CA LEU A 156 16.03 -9.39 -13.67
C LEU A 156 15.29 -10.57 -14.31
N PHE A 157 14.69 -11.44 -13.51
CA PHE A 157 14.02 -12.66 -14.00
C PHE A 157 12.53 -12.52 -14.26
N LYS A 158 11.89 -11.42 -13.84
CA LYS A 158 10.47 -11.15 -14.03
C LYS A 158 10.26 -9.77 -14.63
N ASP A 159 9.41 -9.69 -15.65
CA ASP A 159 8.99 -8.41 -16.22
C ASP A 159 8.09 -7.61 -15.25
N SER A 160 7.79 -6.36 -15.60
CA SER A 160 6.98 -5.48 -14.74
C SER A 160 5.57 -6.02 -14.52
N LEU A 161 4.94 -6.52 -15.58
CA LEU A 161 3.57 -7.02 -15.56
C LEU A 161 3.43 -8.25 -14.66
N GLN A 162 4.31 -9.23 -14.78
CA GLN A 162 4.31 -10.42 -13.94
C GLN A 162 4.48 -10.05 -12.46
N ARG A 163 5.30 -9.03 -12.14
CA ARG A 163 5.47 -8.55 -10.76
C ARG A 163 4.21 -7.86 -10.24
N GLN A 164 3.56 -7.03 -11.05
CA GLN A 164 2.27 -6.39 -10.70
C GLN A 164 1.16 -7.42 -10.48
N LEU A 165 1.02 -8.40 -11.39
CA LEU A 165 0.05 -9.48 -11.26
C LEU A 165 0.33 -10.33 -10.02
N THR A 166 1.59 -10.70 -9.78
CA THR A 166 1.98 -11.45 -8.58
C THR A 166 1.64 -10.65 -7.31
N PHE A 167 1.92 -9.35 -7.29
CA PHE A 167 1.60 -8.49 -6.14
C PHE A 167 0.09 -8.44 -5.89
N GLY A 168 -0.71 -8.11 -6.90
CA GLY A 168 -2.16 -7.99 -6.75
C GLY A 168 -2.82 -9.32 -6.37
N LEU A 169 -2.41 -10.44 -6.98
CA LEU A 169 -2.98 -11.76 -6.68
C LEU A 169 -2.61 -12.29 -5.29
N ASN A 170 -1.41 -11.99 -4.81
CA ASN A 170 -1.03 -12.34 -3.43
C ASN A 170 -1.79 -11.48 -2.42
N GLY A 171 -1.93 -10.18 -2.71
CA GLY A 171 -2.73 -9.28 -1.87
C GLY A 171 -4.21 -9.65 -1.83
N LEU A 172 -4.80 -10.09 -2.96
CA LEU A 172 -6.16 -10.65 -2.97
C LEU A 172 -6.29 -11.91 -2.13
N ALA A 173 -5.31 -12.81 -2.19
CA ALA A 173 -5.31 -14.03 -1.39
C ALA A 173 -5.28 -13.70 0.12
N GLU A 174 -4.34 -12.85 0.55
CA GLU A 174 -4.20 -12.42 1.95
C GLU A 174 -5.48 -11.71 2.43
N ALA A 175 -6.02 -10.77 1.64
CA ALA A 175 -7.24 -10.06 2.01
C ALA A 175 -8.49 -10.96 2.03
N THR A 176 -8.56 -12.00 1.18
CA THR A 176 -9.66 -12.98 1.20
C THR A 176 -9.54 -13.92 2.40
N GLU A 177 -8.33 -14.31 2.76
CA GLU A 177 -8.06 -15.08 3.97
C GLU A 177 -8.46 -14.31 5.24
N HIS A 178 -8.18 -13.01 5.29
CA HIS A 178 -8.66 -12.15 6.38
C HIS A 178 -10.19 -12.12 6.45
N LEU A 179 -10.89 -12.02 5.32
CA LEU A 179 -12.36 -12.10 5.32
C LEU A 179 -12.92 -13.42 5.86
N GLN A 180 -12.16 -14.53 5.75
CA GLN A 180 -12.58 -15.84 6.25
C GLN A 180 -12.31 -16.01 7.76
N ASN A 181 -11.24 -15.37 8.24
CA ASN A 181 -10.73 -15.58 9.59
C ASN A 181 -11.12 -14.48 10.60
N GLU A 182 -11.54 -13.30 10.13
CA GLU A 182 -11.93 -12.19 10.99
C GLU A 182 -13.29 -12.40 11.65
N VAL A 183 -13.36 -12.04 12.94
CA VAL A 183 -14.60 -12.07 13.73
C VAL A 183 -15.47 -10.83 13.44
N LEU A 184 -14.86 -9.70 13.07
CA LEU A 184 -15.55 -8.41 12.90
C LEU A 184 -15.57 -7.97 11.43
N SER A 185 -16.78 -7.71 10.92
CA SER A 185 -16.99 -7.23 9.55
C SER A 185 -16.63 -5.75 9.42
N LEU A 186 -16.47 -5.25 8.18
CA LEU A 186 -16.26 -3.80 8.00
C LEU A 186 -17.45 -2.98 8.51
N THR A 187 -18.67 -3.52 8.43
CA THR A 187 -19.88 -2.88 8.96
C THR A 187 -19.73 -2.54 10.44
N HIS A 188 -19.11 -3.42 11.22
CA HIS A 188 -18.83 -3.17 12.64
C HIS A 188 -18.01 -1.88 12.83
N TYR A 189 -16.86 -1.75 12.15
CA TYR A 189 -16.03 -0.55 12.23
C TYR A 189 -16.71 0.69 11.66
N HIS A 190 -17.53 0.52 10.63
CA HIS A 190 -18.32 1.61 10.06
C HIS A 190 -19.31 2.16 11.08
N ASP A 191 -20.04 1.29 11.78
CA ASP A 191 -21.00 1.69 12.81
C ASP A 191 -20.31 2.37 13.99
N GLU A 192 -19.17 1.83 14.44
CA GLU A 192 -18.38 2.40 15.52
C GLU A 192 -17.89 3.82 15.19
N VAL A 193 -17.28 4.00 14.01
CA VAL A 193 -16.84 5.32 13.53
C VAL A 193 -18.02 6.27 13.34
N THR A 194 -19.15 5.78 12.83
CA THR A 194 -20.37 6.57 12.65
C THR A 194 -20.86 7.10 13.99
N GLN A 195 -20.90 6.27 15.03
CA GLN A 195 -21.31 6.65 16.37
C GLN A 195 -20.35 7.68 16.99
N GLU A 196 -19.03 7.46 16.86
CA GLU A 196 -18.04 8.42 17.36
C GLU A 196 -18.16 9.78 16.67
N VAL A 197 -18.21 9.80 15.34
CA VAL A 197 -18.32 11.03 14.57
C VAL A 197 -19.65 11.72 14.86
N ARG A 198 -20.75 10.97 14.98
CA ARG A 198 -22.07 11.50 15.36
C ARG A 198 -22.03 12.25 16.68
N ALA A 199 -21.26 11.78 17.66
CA ALA A 199 -21.15 12.41 18.97
C ALA A 199 -20.52 13.82 18.95
N LEU A 200 -19.89 14.22 17.83
CA LEU A 200 -19.34 15.56 17.63
C LEU A 200 -20.39 16.61 17.23
N PHE A 201 -21.61 16.19 16.88
CA PHE A 201 -22.68 17.07 16.40
C PHE A 201 -23.77 17.21 17.46
N ALA A 202 -24.32 18.42 17.62
CA ALA A 202 -25.34 18.65 18.65
C ALA A 202 -26.68 17.96 18.29
N THR A 203 -27.02 17.91 17.00
CA THR A 203 -28.31 17.40 16.51
C THR A 203 -28.14 16.33 15.43
N GLN A 204 -29.20 15.53 15.21
CA GLN A 204 -29.17 14.49 14.16
C GLN A 204 -29.17 15.15 12.79
N GLU A 205 -29.85 16.28 12.66
CA GLU A 205 -29.95 17.09 11.46
C GLU A 205 -28.58 17.63 11.03
N GLU A 206 -27.80 18.18 11.94
CA GLU A 206 -26.42 18.64 11.67
C GLU A 206 -25.53 17.49 11.19
N PHE A 207 -25.64 16.31 11.82
CA PHE A 207 -24.90 15.14 11.39
C PHE A 207 -25.32 14.69 9.98
N GLN A 208 -26.62 14.65 9.68
CA GLN A 208 -27.10 14.31 8.34
C GLN A 208 -26.65 15.33 7.29
N GLN A 209 -26.61 16.63 7.64
CA GLN A 209 -26.04 17.66 6.76
C GLN A 209 -24.55 17.40 6.51
N PHE A 210 -23.77 17.09 7.54
CA PHE A 210 -22.37 16.71 7.38
C PHE A 210 -22.19 15.53 6.42
N LEU A 211 -23.00 14.47 6.55
CA LEU A 211 -22.90 13.30 5.68
C LEU A 211 -23.07 13.64 4.18
N GLN A 212 -23.88 14.65 3.87
CA GLN A 212 -24.20 15.08 2.50
C GLN A 212 -23.35 16.26 2.01
N ASN A 213 -22.65 16.96 2.90
CA ASN A 213 -21.82 18.09 2.55
C ASN A 213 -20.45 17.65 2.05
N ASP A 214 -19.89 18.46 1.16
CA ASP A 214 -18.56 18.23 0.60
C ASP A 214 -17.50 18.79 1.55
N ILE A 215 -16.80 17.88 2.22
CA ILE A 215 -15.79 18.17 3.24
C ILE A 215 -14.41 18.04 2.63
N GLN A 216 -13.54 19.01 2.91
CA GLN A 216 -12.15 18.98 2.48
C GLN A 216 -11.30 18.12 3.40
N TYR A 217 -10.33 17.43 2.82
CA TYR A 217 -9.28 16.74 3.56
C TYR A 217 -7.94 16.87 2.83
N LYS A 218 -6.85 16.54 3.52
CA LYS A 218 -5.50 16.63 2.96
C LYS A 218 -4.81 15.27 2.97
N VAL A 219 -4.17 14.91 1.86
CA VAL A 219 -3.12 13.89 1.85
C VAL A 219 -1.80 14.64 1.99
N ASN A 220 -0.98 14.27 2.95
CA ASN A 220 0.23 14.97 3.33
C ASN A 220 1.42 14.02 3.33
N THR A 221 2.62 14.59 3.24
CA THR A 221 3.86 13.86 3.51
C THR A 221 4.85 14.70 4.29
N PHE A 222 5.69 14.06 5.10
CA PHE A 222 6.90 14.67 5.67
C PHE A 222 8.13 13.81 5.42
N LEU A 223 9.31 14.35 5.68
CA LEU A 223 10.57 13.64 5.48
C LEU A 223 10.72 12.54 6.54
N ALA A 224 10.74 11.29 6.10
CA ALA A 224 10.82 10.17 7.03
C ALA A 224 12.20 10.12 7.71
N SER A 225 12.17 9.83 9.01
CA SER A 225 13.36 9.49 9.81
C SER A 225 13.44 7.98 10.01
N PHE A 226 14.65 7.43 10.06
CA PHE A 226 14.83 6.09 10.61
C PHE A 226 14.58 6.14 12.12
N ILE A 227 13.84 5.15 12.65
CA ILE A 227 13.43 5.08 14.06
C ILE A 227 14.66 5.28 14.96
N GLY A 228 14.60 6.28 15.84
CA GLY A 228 15.66 6.61 16.80
C GLY A 228 16.92 7.27 16.22
N GLN A 229 16.93 7.71 14.95
CA GLN A 229 18.13 8.25 14.28
C GLN A 229 17.87 9.63 13.63
N PRO A 230 17.91 10.74 14.40
CA PRO A 230 17.65 12.09 13.88
C PRO A 230 18.59 12.53 12.74
N ILE A 231 19.84 12.05 12.74
CA ILE A 231 20.81 12.36 11.68
C ILE A 231 20.39 11.81 10.30
N LEU A 232 19.52 10.81 10.30
CA LEU A 232 18.97 10.16 9.10
C LEU A 232 17.59 10.72 8.68
N HIS A 233 17.16 11.83 9.29
CA HIS A 233 15.94 12.52 8.85
C HIS A 233 16.04 12.92 7.36
N GLY A 234 15.04 12.52 6.58
CA GLY A 234 14.97 12.70 5.14
C GLY A 234 15.81 11.72 4.31
N CYS A 235 16.44 10.73 4.94
CA CYS A 235 17.16 9.67 4.25
C CYS A 235 16.28 8.45 3.95
N ALA A 236 15.15 8.26 4.64
CA ALA A 236 14.27 7.08 4.52
C ALA A 236 13.18 7.23 3.44
N GLY A 237 13.10 8.36 2.76
CA GLY A 237 11.98 8.71 1.88
C GLY A 237 11.03 9.68 2.55
N GLN A 238 9.74 9.53 2.26
CA GLN A 238 8.68 10.30 2.87
C GLN A 238 7.68 9.39 3.56
N HIS A 239 7.17 9.85 4.70
CA HIS A 239 5.99 9.26 5.31
C HIS A 239 4.75 9.92 4.72
N ALA A 240 3.71 9.12 4.43
CA ALA A 240 2.47 9.61 3.87
C ALA A 240 1.33 9.37 4.87
N TYR A 241 0.48 10.38 5.05
CA TYR A 241 -0.65 10.37 5.98
C TYR A 241 -1.81 11.19 5.41
N ILE A 242 -3.02 10.96 5.90
CA ILE A 242 -4.20 11.78 5.59
C ILE A 242 -4.67 12.47 6.86
N THR A 243 -4.97 13.76 6.74
CA THR A 243 -5.57 14.59 7.79
C THR A 243 -7.00 14.93 7.44
N LEU A 244 -7.92 14.65 8.36
CA LEU A 244 -9.33 15.03 8.30
C LEU A 244 -9.66 15.96 9.47
N LEU A 245 -10.52 16.96 9.25
CA LEU A 245 -11.03 17.82 10.32
C LEU A 245 -12.56 17.74 10.32
N ILE A 246 -13.14 17.23 11.41
CA ILE A 246 -14.59 17.09 11.58
C ILE A 246 -14.98 17.77 12.89
N GLN A 247 -15.77 18.85 12.83
CA GLN A 247 -16.19 19.63 14.01
C GLN A 247 -15.02 19.93 14.96
N GLU A 248 -13.95 20.51 14.39
CA GLU A 248 -12.71 20.87 15.10
C GLU A 248 -11.86 19.70 15.62
N LYS A 249 -12.34 18.46 15.53
CA LYS A 249 -11.55 17.26 15.87
C LYS A 249 -10.73 16.80 14.67
N GLU A 250 -9.42 16.74 14.85
CA GLU A 250 -8.49 16.19 13.88
C GLU A 250 -8.49 14.65 13.93
N TYR A 251 -8.54 14.03 12.76
CA TYR A 251 -8.36 12.59 12.59
C TYR A 251 -7.19 12.35 11.64
N LEU A 252 -6.35 11.36 11.99
CA LEU A 252 -5.23 10.92 11.18
C LEU A 252 -5.48 9.52 10.65
N ILE A 253 -5.16 9.32 9.37
CA ILE A 253 -5.09 8.01 8.76
C ILE A 253 -3.66 7.81 8.28
N GLU A 254 -2.96 6.87 8.91
CA GLU A 254 -1.56 6.59 8.63
C GLU A 254 -1.14 5.19 9.06
N PHE A 255 0.04 4.76 8.61
CA PHE A 255 0.68 3.55 9.08
C PHE A 255 1.94 3.91 9.87
N ALA A 256 1.79 4.16 11.16
CA ALA A 256 2.89 4.53 12.04
C ALA A 256 2.69 3.91 13.44
N PRO A 257 3.77 3.50 14.15
CA PRO A 257 3.68 3.02 15.53
C PRO A 257 3.13 4.09 16.49
N ASP A 258 3.55 5.33 16.25
CA ASP A 258 3.14 6.51 16.99
C ASP A 258 2.52 7.51 16.00
N ALA A 259 1.51 8.26 16.45
CA ALA A 259 0.86 9.26 15.61
C ALA A 259 1.86 10.34 15.15
N THR A 260 1.76 10.72 13.89
CA THR A 260 2.55 11.80 13.30
C THR A 260 2.26 13.11 14.02
N ASP A 261 3.32 13.86 14.32
CA ASP A 261 3.21 15.24 14.77
C ASP A 261 2.75 16.13 13.60
N THR A 262 1.48 16.54 13.62
CA THR A 262 0.88 17.41 12.59
C THR A 262 1.33 18.87 12.67
N SER A 263 2.16 19.24 13.65
CA SER A 263 2.76 20.57 13.73
C SER A 263 3.91 20.76 12.72
N GLU A 264 4.52 19.68 12.22
CA GLU A 264 5.53 19.76 11.17
C GLU A 264 4.89 20.20 9.84
N THR A 265 5.51 21.16 9.17
CA THR A 265 5.02 21.60 7.86
C THR A 265 5.17 20.48 6.82
N PRO A 266 4.09 20.07 6.13
CA PRO A 266 4.17 19.03 5.13
C PRO A 266 5.19 19.34 4.01
N SER A 267 6.00 18.35 3.67
CA SER A 267 6.91 18.39 2.54
C SER A 267 6.16 18.35 1.20
N GLN A 268 5.07 17.61 1.09
CA GLN A 268 4.13 17.68 -0.03
C GLN A 268 2.71 17.57 0.53
N TYR A 269 1.74 18.14 -0.17
CA TYR A 269 0.33 17.96 0.17
C TYR A 269 -0.55 18.07 -1.07
N GLU A 270 -1.69 17.41 -1.03
CA GLU A 270 -2.80 17.60 -1.96
C GLU A 270 -4.10 17.76 -1.17
N THR A 271 -4.96 18.68 -1.60
CA THR A 271 -6.27 18.90 -0.98
C THR A 271 -7.35 18.26 -1.85
N ARG A 272 -8.26 17.55 -1.20
CA ARG A 272 -9.35 16.82 -1.84
C ARG A 272 -10.65 17.13 -1.15
N GLN A 273 -11.76 16.80 -1.81
CA GLN A 273 -13.09 17.04 -1.30
C GLN A 273 -13.99 15.83 -1.56
N VAL A 274 -14.70 15.37 -0.54
CA VAL A 274 -15.66 14.26 -0.61
C VAL A 274 -16.82 14.50 0.33
N LYS A 275 -17.90 13.75 0.14
CA LYS A 275 -19.03 13.74 1.09
C LYS A 275 -18.59 13.29 2.48
N GLY A 276 -19.17 13.85 3.54
CA GLY A 276 -18.86 13.46 4.93
C GLY A 276 -19.05 11.95 5.18
N ALA A 277 -20.03 11.32 4.55
CA ALA A 277 -20.21 9.86 4.59
C ALA A 277 -18.97 9.09 4.08
N LYS A 278 -18.25 9.64 3.09
CA LYS A 278 -17.02 9.04 2.57
C LYS A 278 -15.87 9.10 3.58
N LEU A 279 -15.81 10.15 4.40
CA LEU A 279 -14.80 10.26 5.46
C LEU A 279 -14.98 9.16 6.52
N ILE A 280 -16.24 8.82 6.85
CA ILE A 280 -16.55 7.70 7.74
C ILE A 280 -16.06 6.38 7.14
N GLU A 281 -16.32 6.13 5.86
CA GLU A 281 -15.82 4.92 5.19
C GLU A 281 -14.28 4.83 5.21
N MET A 282 -13.58 5.95 5.02
CA MET A 282 -12.11 6.01 5.08
C MET A 282 -11.59 5.67 6.48
N LEU A 283 -12.20 6.25 7.52
CA LEU A 283 -11.84 6.00 8.92
C LEU A 283 -12.15 4.55 9.34
N ALA A 284 -13.28 4.00 8.90
CA ALA A 284 -13.65 2.61 9.16
C ALA A 284 -12.67 1.63 8.51
N LEU A 285 -12.32 1.87 7.24
CA LEU A 285 -11.32 1.07 6.55
C LEU A 285 -9.93 1.20 7.21
N HIS A 286 -9.57 2.40 7.68
CA HIS A 286 -8.33 2.62 8.43
C HIS A 286 -8.27 1.75 9.70
N ARG A 287 -9.32 1.74 10.52
CA ARG A 287 -9.38 0.89 11.73
C ARG A 287 -9.22 -0.58 11.40
N LYS A 288 -9.98 -1.07 10.42
CA LYS A 288 -9.88 -2.46 9.96
C LYS A 288 -8.47 -2.80 9.48
N LEU A 289 -7.83 -1.88 8.74
CA LEU A 289 -6.47 -2.08 8.27
C LEU A 289 -5.45 -2.10 9.41
N LEU A 290 -5.64 -1.32 10.48
CA LEU A 290 -4.77 -1.36 11.66
C LEU A 290 -4.91 -2.66 12.45
N GLU A 291 -6.08 -3.30 12.46
CA GLU A 291 -6.23 -4.62 13.09
C GLU A 291 -5.51 -5.72 12.32
N THR A 292 -5.69 -5.75 11.00
CA THR A 292 -5.06 -6.75 10.11
C THR A 292 -3.57 -6.50 9.86
N ASN A 293 -3.17 -5.24 9.92
CA ASN A 293 -1.82 -4.77 9.67
C ASN A 293 -1.41 -3.82 10.81
N ALA A 294 -1.30 -4.32 12.03
CA ALA A 294 -0.85 -3.48 13.14
C ALA A 294 0.54 -2.87 12.84
N PRO A 295 0.78 -1.58 13.10
CA PRO A 295 2.07 -0.92 12.85
C PRO A 295 3.09 -1.28 13.93
N SER A 296 3.27 -2.58 14.20
CA SER A 296 4.29 -3.10 15.11
C SER A 296 5.67 -3.06 14.45
N LEU A 297 6.73 -3.01 15.25
CA LEU A 297 8.10 -3.12 14.74
C LEU A 297 8.29 -4.39 13.90
N GLU A 298 7.70 -5.51 14.33
CA GLU A 298 7.72 -6.76 13.57
C GLU A 298 7.11 -6.58 12.17
N ASN A 299 5.91 -6.02 12.07
CA ASN A 299 5.26 -5.78 10.78
C ASN A 299 6.04 -4.77 9.93
N ILE A 300 6.63 -3.73 10.54
CA ILE A 300 7.47 -2.75 9.84
C ILE A 300 8.73 -3.42 9.28
N PHE A 301 9.41 -4.28 10.04
CA PHE A 301 10.65 -4.91 9.58
C PHE A 301 10.40 -6.06 8.59
N PHE A 302 9.32 -6.83 8.74
CA PHE A 302 9.10 -8.05 7.96
C PHE A 302 8.06 -7.91 6.85
N LYS A 303 7.03 -7.06 7.03
CA LYS A 303 5.95 -6.88 6.03
C LYS A 303 6.10 -5.60 5.20
N MET A 304 6.66 -4.52 5.74
CA MET A 304 6.87 -3.32 4.92
C MET A 304 7.99 -3.55 3.91
N LYS A 305 7.67 -3.21 2.67
CA LYS A 305 8.56 -3.31 1.53
C LYS A 305 8.53 -1.97 0.82
N PRO A 306 9.57 -1.13 0.97
CA PRO A 306 9.61 0.16 0.29
C PRO A 306 9.42 -0.06 -1.22
N GLY A 307 8.56 0.73 -1.85
CA GLY A 307 8.18 0.55 -3.26
C GLY A 307 6.91 -0.27 -3.47
N ASP A 308 6.63 -1.24 -2.60
CA ASP A 308 5.62 -2.28 -2.81
C ASP A 308 4.48 -2.15 -1.78
N ASN A 309 4.81 -2.27 -0.49
CA ASN A 309 3.91 -2.23 0.66
C ASN A 309 4.52 -1.29 1.71
N ASP A 310 4.27 0.01 1.56
CA ASP A 310 4.79 1.08 2.42
C ASP A 310 3.69 2.10 2.75
N CYS A 311 4.05 3.23 3.39
CA CYS A 311 3.08 4.24 3.81
C CYS A 311 2.29 4.81 2.62
N PHE A 312 2.89 4.92 1.43
CA PHE A 312 2.16 5.34 0.22
C PHE A 312 1.18 4.27 -0.25
N SER A 313 1.59 2.99 -0.24
CA SER A 313 0.67 1.89 -0.52
C SER A 313 -0.47 1.85 0.49
N TYR A 314 -0.22 2.14 1.76
CA TYR A 314 -1.25 2.22 2.80
C TYR A 314 -2.27 3.34 2.52
N ILE A 315 -1.80 4.55 2.19
CA ILE A 315 -2.68 5.65 1.77
C ILE A 315 -3.49 5.27 0.53
N ASN A 316 -2.87 4.61 -0.45
CA ASN A 316 -3.57 4.13 -1.64
C ASN A 316 -4.57 3.01 -1.33
N LYS A 317 -4.35 2.16 -0.31
CA LYS A 317 -5.36 1.20 0.17
C LYS A 317 -6.62 1.92 0.66
N ILE A 318 -6.46 3.02 1.39
CA ILE A 318 -7.58 3.84 1.88
C ILE A 318 -8.30 4.52 0.71
N LEU A 319 -7.55 5.23 -0.14
CA LEU A 319 -8.12 6.01 -1.25
C LEU A 319 -8.82 5.09 -2.26
N LEU A 320 -8.12 4.11 -2.82
CA LEU A 320 -8.68 3.21 -3.84
C LEU A 320 -9.73 2.26 -3.23
N GLY A 321 -9.52 1.83 -1.99
CA GLY A 321 -10.48 1.04 -1.24
C GLY A 321 -11.84 1.74 -1.12
N THR A 322 -11.84 3.05 -0.96
CA THR A 322 -13.05 3.89 -0.84
C THR A 322 -13.51 4.53 -2.15
N ASN A 323 -13.09 4.02 -3.32
CA ASN A 323 -13.43 4.54 -4.67
C ASN A 323 -12.90 5.95 -4.98
N GLN A 324 -11.78 6.34 -4.38
CA GLN A 324 -11.10 7.59 -4.70
C GLN A 324 -9.89 7.32 -5.59
N GLN A 325 -9.40 8.34 -6.30
CA GLN A 325 -8.15 8.20 -7.06
C GLN A 325 -6.96 7.99 -6.11
N GLY A 326 -5.92 7.29 -6.56
CA GLY A 326 -4.67 7.18 -5.80
C GLY A 326 -3.99 8.54 -5.60
N THR A 327 -3.02 8.61 -4.70
CA THR A 327 -2.32 9.86 -4.39
C THR A 327 -1.45 10.35 -5.55
N GLN A 328 -1.41 11.67 -5.77
CA GLN A 328 -0.53 12.30 -6.75
C GLN A 328 0.84 12.66 -6.18
N LEU A 329 1.02 12.49 -4.86
CA LEU A 329 2.27 12.80 -4.17
C LEU A 329 3.40 11.87 -4.60
N ARG A 330 4.65 12.35 -4.50
CA ARG A 330 5.84 11.57 -4.86
C ARG A 330 6.40 10.84 -3.64
N ARG A 331 6.71 9.55 -3.79
CA ARG A 331 7.37 8.75 -2.74
C ARG A 331 8.76 9.30 -2.38
N PHE A 332 9.46 9.84 -3.39
CA PHE A 332 10.77 10.46 -3.24
C PHE A 332 10.79 11.83 -3.94
N ASP A 333 10.80 12.91 -3.16
CA ASP A 333 11.00 14.25 -3.71
C ASP A 333 12.48 14.57 -3.85
N LYS A 334 13.00 14.42 -5.07
CA LYS A 334 14.41 14.66 -5.40
C LYS A 334 14.91 16.05 -4.99
N LEU A 335 14.03 17.06 -4.94
CA LEU A 335 14.41 18.43 -4.56
C LEU A 335 14.59 18.59 -3.06
N LYS A 336 13.94 17.76 -2.24
CA LYS A 336 13.96 17.85 -0.76
C LYS A 336 14.84 16.79 -0.10
N MET A 337 15.16 15.72 -0.81
CA MET A 337 15.98 14.63 -0.26
C MET A 337 17.48 14.93 -0.33
N LYS A 338 18.19 14.55 0.74
CA LYS A 338 19.66 14.55 0.78
C LYS A 338 20.22 13.51 -0.20
N PHE A 339 21.51 13.63 -0.55
CA PHE A 339 22.21 12.72 -1.48
C PHE A 339 21.93 11.23 -1.25
N PHE A 340 22.09 10.75 -0.01
CA PHE A 340 21.81 9.34 0.32
C PHE A 340 20.34 8.96 0.14
N GLY A 341 19.44 9.88 0.47
CA GLY A 341 18.01 9.72 0.23
C GLY A 341 17.66 9.64 -1.26
N GLN A 342 18.32 10.42 -2.12
CA GLN A 342 18.14 10.33 -3.57
C GLN A 342 18.62 8.99 -4.14
N MET A 343 19.79 8.52 -3.72
CA MET A 343 20.32 7.20 -4.13
C MET A 343 19.40 6.06 -3.69
N LEU A 344 18.89 6.14 -2.46
CA LEU A 344 17.91 5.18 -1.95
C LEU A 344 16.61 5.24 -2.75
N GLY A 345 16.08 6.44 -2.99
CA GLY A 345 14.86 6.64 -3.76
C GLY A 345 14.95 6.04 -5.16
N GLN A 346 16.03 6.31 -5.90
CA GLN A 346 16.27 5.72 -7.22
C GLN A 346 16.35 4.19 -7.17
N SER A 347 17.00 3.64 -6.14
CA SER A 347 17.11 2.20 -5.95
C SER A 347 15.73 1.56 -5.71
N ILE A 348 14.89 2.20 -4.89
CA ILE A 348 13.54 1.73 -4.59
C ILE A 348 12.63 1.84 -5.82
N GLU A 349 12.66 2.98 -6.53
CA GLU A 349 11.93 3.18 -7.78
C GLU A 349 12.30 2.10 -8.81
N PHE A 350 13.60 1.81 -8.97
CA PHE A 350 14.06 0.78 -9.90
C PHE A 350 13.54 -0.63 -9.54
N LEU A 351 13.55 -0.97 -8.25
CA LEU A 351 13.14 -2.30 -7.78
C LEU A 351 11.61 -2.47 -7.71
N SER A 352 10.86 -1.37 -7.58
CA SER A 352 9.41 -1.36 -7.46
C SER A 352 8.72 -2.13 -8.61
N PRO A 353 7.60 -2.84 -8.33
CA PRO A 353 6.71 -3.37 -9.36
C PRO A 353 5.89 -2.26 -10.02
N PHE A 354 5.73 -1.12 -9.35
CA PHE A 354 4.92 0.01 -9.81
C PHE A 354 5.79 1.17 -10.25
N GLU A 355 5.47 1.75 -11.39
CA GLU A 355 5.96 3.07 -11.79
C GLU A 355 5.33 4.15 -10.90
N GLU A 356 5.97 5.30 -10.80
CA GLU A 356 5.58 6.36 -9.86
C GLU A 356 4.16 6.89 -10.12
N ASP A 357 3.72 6.87 -11.37
CA ASP A 357 2.40 7.33 -11.83
C ASP A 357 1.36 6.20 -11.95
N PHE A 358 1.72 4.96 -11.58
CA PHE A 358 0.81 3.82 -11.66
C PHE A 358 -0.49 4.04 -10.87
N PHE A 359 -0.49 4.81 -9.79
CA PHE A 359 -1.70 5.11 -9.01
C PHE A 359 -2.31 6.47 -9.33
N ARG A 360 -1.69 7.24 -10.22
CA ARG A 360 -2.06 8.61 -10.55
C ARG A 360 -3.14 8.70 -11.62
N THR A 361 -3.18 7.75 -12.54
CA THR A 361 -4.16 7.71 -13.64
C THR A 361 -5.38 6.88 -13.25
N SER A 362 -6.60 7.37 -13.54
CA SER A 362 -7.84 6.63 -13.30
C SER A 362 -7.94 5.40 -14.20
N LEU A 363 -8.70 4.39 -13.75
CA LEU A 363 -9.14 3.24 -14.56
C LEU A 363 -10.15 3.64 -15.63
#